data_AF-A0A7C7VPD2-F1
#
_entry.id   AF-A0A7C7VPD2-F1
#
_cell.length_a   1.000
_cell.length_b   1.000
_cell.length_c   1.000
_cell.angle_alpha   90.00
_cell.angle_beta   90.00
_cell.angle_gamma   90.00
#
_symmetry.space_group_name_H-M   'P 1'
#
loop_
_entity.id
_entity.type
_entity.pdbx_description
1 polymer ?
#
loop_
_entity_poly.entity_id
_entity_poly.type
_entity_poly.pdbx_seq_one_letter_code
_entity_poly.pdbx_strand_id
1 'polypeptide(L)'
;FKMAGLARPEKVERMIKAAYNGNFLEAREILRELMLEDGVSGEDLIKQIYREISTSDEFPDSEKAKLISYIGEVDFRLALGLHPDVQLGFLLAQILELGSAR
;
A
#
# COMPACT_ATOMS: atom_id res chain seq x y z
N PHE A 1 18.11 -9.88 13.69
CA PHE A 1 18.78 -9.40 12.47
C PHE A 1 17.75 -8.66 11.61
N LYS A 2 17.97 -7.37 11.31
CA LYS A 2 17.15 -6.59 10.34
C LYS A 2 17.66 -6.98 8.95
N MET A 3 16.91 -7.79 8.19
CA MET A 3 17.18 -7.96 6.76
C MET A 3 16.61 -6.73 6.05
N ALA A 4 17.49 -5.82 5.63
CA ALA A 4 17.09 -4.67 4.82
C ALA A 4 16.44 -5.15 3.51
N GLY A 5 15.43 -4.42 3.02
CA GLY A 5 14.77 -4.71 1.75
C GLY A 5 13.48 -5.55 1.82
N LEU A 6 13.15 -6.16 2.97
CA LEU A 6 11.87 -6.84 3.16
C LEU A 6 10.84 -5.94 3.84
N ALA A 7 9.69 -5.77 3.18
CA ALA A 7 8.54 -5.09 3.76
C ALA A 7 8.09 -5.80 5.04
N ARG A 8 8.00 -5.06 6.15
CA ARG A 8 7.49 -5.59 7.42
C ARG A 8 5.96 -5.61 7.37
N PRO A 9 5.30 -6.79 7.44
CA PRO A 9 3.85 -6.92 7.36
C PRO A 9 3.11 -5.92 8.26
N GLU A 10 3.53 -5.81 9.52
CA GLU A 10 2.87 -4.99 10.53
C GLU A 10 3.00 -3.48 10.27
N LYS A 11 4.02 -3.06 9.52
CA LYS A 11 4.21 -1.66 9.13
C LYS A 11 3.39 -1.34 7.87
N VAL A 12 3.30 -2.27 6.94
CA VAL A 12 2.45 -2.16 5.74
C VAL A 12 0.98 -2.16 6.12
N GLU A 13 0.57 -3.04 7.03
CA GLU A 13 -0.80 -3.07 7.55
C GLU A 13 -1.18 -1.72 8.20
N ARG A 14 -0.31 -1.16 9.05
CA ARG A 14 -0.53 0.17 9.65
C ARG A 14 -0.65 1.27 8.61
N MET A 15 0.19 1.26 7.58
CA MET A 15 0.12 2.21 6.47
C MET A 15 -1.24 2.15 5.76
N ILE A 16 -1.72 0.93 5.44
CA ILE A 16 -3.01 0.72 4.77
C ILE A 16 -4.15 1.20 5.67
N LYS A 17 -4.16 0.83 6.96
CA LYS A 17 -5.19 1.25 7.92
C LYS A 17 -5.21 2.76 8.13
N ALA A 18 -4.05 3.41 8.20
CA ALA A 18 -3.97 4.86 8.31
C ALA A 18 -4.64 5.54 7.11
N ALA A 19 -4.32 5.11 5.89
CA ALA A 19 -4.97 5.65 4.68
C ALA A 19 -6.48 5.39 4.69
N TYR A 20 -6.87 4.16 5.04
CA TYR A 20 -8.26 3.73 5.06
C TYR A 20 -9.10 4.50 6.08
N ASN A 21 -8.53 4.86 7.23
CA ASN A 21 -9.20 5.64 8.27
C ASN A 21 -9.14 7.17 8.05
N GLY A 22 -8.67 7.63 6.88
CA GLY A 22 -8.59 9.04 6.52
C GLY A 22 -7.30 9.76 6.97
N ASN A 23 -6.39 9.07 7.65
CA ASN A 23 -5.09 9.61 8.08
C ASN A 23 -4.07 9.56 6.93
N PHE A 24 -4.35 10.23 5.82
CA PHE A 24 -3.54 10.15 4.60
C PHE A 24 -2.07 10.56 4.81
N LEU A 25 -1.83 11.64 5.57
CA LEU A 25 -0.48 12.13 5.82
C LEU A 25 0.34 11.11 6.62
N GLU A 26 -0.27 10.48 7.62
CA GLU A 26 0.38 9.40 8.40
C GLU A 26 0.74 8.23 7.49
N ALA A 27 -0.19 7.78 6.64
CA ALA A 27 0.07 6.72 5.68
C ALA A 27 1.23 7.06 4.73
N ARG A 28 1.30 8.32 4.27
CA ARG A 28 2.38 8.80 3.39
C ARG A 28 3.74 8.81 4.10
N GLU A 29 3.79 9.20 5.37
CA GLU A 29 5.03 9.14 6.15
C GLU A 29 5.49 7.69 6.35
N ILE A 30 4.59 6.77 6.68
CA ILE A 30 4.94 5.34 6.82
C ILE A 30 5.45 4.77 5.49
N LEU A 31 4.82 5.11 4.36
CA LEU A 31 5.27 4.74 3.01
C LEU A 31 6.71 5.23 2.77
N ARG A 32 6.98 6.49 3.08
CA ARG A 32 8.30 7.11 2.93
C ARG A 32 9.34 6.39 3.79
N GLU A 33 9.02 6.07 5.04
CA GLU A 33 9.94 5.33 5.92
C GLU A 33 10.24 3.92 5.37
N LEU A 34 9.22 3.20 4.88
CA LEU A 34 9.38 1.87 4.29
C LEU A 34 10.35 1.91 3.10
N MET A 35 10.23 2.92 2.24
CA MET A 35 11.05 3.05 1.04
C MET A 35 12.46 3.59 1.33
N LEU A 36 12.58 4.64 2.14
CA LEU A 36 13.86 5.33 2.37
C LEU A 36 14.68 4.73 3.51
N GLU A 37 14.04 4.35 4.61
CA GLU A 37 14.76 3.87 5.80
C GLU A 37 14.89 2.35 5.79
N ASP A 38 13.80 1.64 5.48
CA ASP A 38 13.81 0.17 5.44
C ASP A 38 14.29 -0.37 4.07
N GLY A 39 14.44 0.51 3.07
CA GLY A 39 15.02 0.21 1.76
C GLY A 39 14.16 -0.75 0.92
N VAL A 40 12.85 -0.78 1.17
CA VAL A 40 11.92 -1.68 0.50
C VAL A 40 11.67 -1.19 -0.93
N SER A 41 11.80 -2.08 -1.91
CA SER A 41 11.51 -1.75 -3.31
C SER A 41 10.00 -1.53 -3.52
N GLY A 42 9.64 -0.72 -4.52
CA GLY A 42 8.22 -0.52 -4.86
C GLY A 42 7.51 -1.82 -5.25
N GLU A 43 8.23 -2.72 -5.95
CA GLU A 43 7.74 -4.04 -6.35
C GLU A 43 7.50 -4.98 -5.16
N ASP A 44 8.38 -4.96 -4.15
CA ASP A 44 8.18 -5.77 -2.95
C ASP A 44 7.06 -5.21 -2.08
N LEU A 45 6.95 -3.87 -2.04
CA LEU A 45 5.91 -3.21 -1.27
C LEU A 45 4.53 -3.46 -1.87
N ILE A 46 4.37 -3.39 -3.20
CA ILE A 46 3.07 -3.68 -3.85
C ILE A 46 2.64 -5.14 -3.63
N LYS A 47 3.59 -6.09 -3.69
CA LYS A 47 3.32 -7.51 -3.36
C LYS A 47 2.91 -7.69 -1.90
N GLN A 48 3.52 -6.95 -0.98
CA GLN A 48 3.14 -7.00 0.43
C GLN A 48 1.75 -6.39 0.65
N ILE A 49 1.45 -5.24 0.03
CA ILE A 49 0.13 -4.60 0.11
C ILE A 49 -0.96 -5.55 -0.40
N TYR A 50 -0.71 -6.23 -1.53
CA TYR A 50 -1.63 -7.25 -2.06
C TYR A 50 -1.93 -8.35 -1.03
N ARG A 51 -0.89 -8.87 -0.36
CA ARG A 51 -1.06 -9.88 0.69
C ARG A 51 -1.92 -9.36 1.84
N GLU A 52 -1.56 -8.21 2.41
CA GLU A 52 -2.30 -7.63 3.55
C GLU A 52 -3.78 -7.38 3.23
N ILE A 53 -4.08 -6.82 2.05
CA ILE A 53 -5.47 -6.54 1.64
C ILE A 53 -6.24 -7.84 1.40
N SER A 54 -5.61 -8.83 0.76
CA SER A 54 -6.27 -10.09 0.41
C SER A 54 -6.63 -10.92 1.65
N THR A 55 -5.79 -10.88 2.68
CA THR A 55 -5.99 -11.67 3.92
C THR A 55 -6.70 -10.90 5.04
N SER A 56 -6.89 -9.59 4.92
CA SER A 56 -7.54 -8.78 5.94
C SER A 56 -9.04 -8.99 5.99
N ASP A 57 -9.61 -9.15 7.18
CA ASP A 57 -11.06 -9.23 7.40
C ASP A 57 -11.74 -7.85 7.52
N GLU A 58 -10.97 -6.76 7.50
CA GLU A 58 -11.48 -5.38 7.68
C GLU A 58 -12.12 -4.80 6.40
N PHE A 59 -11.82 -5.41 5.25
CA PHE A 59 -12.33 -5.00 3.95
C PHE A 59 -13.44 -5.96 3.49
N PRO A 60 -14.67 -5.47 3.23
CA PRO A 60 -15.69 -6.19 2.50
C PRO A 60 -15.17 -6.67 1.14
N ASP A 61 -15.69 -7.80 0.66
CA ASP A 61 -15.26 -8.41 -0.61
C ASP A 61 -15.36 -7.46 -1.82
N SER A 62 -16.37 -6.58 -1.81
CA SER A 62 -16.55 -5.57 -2.86
C SER A 62 -15.45 -4.50 -2.87
N GLU A 63 -14.96 -4.11 -1.69
CA GLU A 63 -13.85 -3.18 -1.56
C GLU A 63 -12.52 -3.87 -1.88
N LYS A 64 -12.32 -5.11 -1.41
CA LYS A 64 -11.15 -5.94 -1.79
C LYS A 64 -11.01 -6.07 -3.30
N ALA A 65 -12.10 -6.38 -4.00
CA ALA A 65 -12.08 -6.50 -5.45
C ALA A 65 -11.62 -5.20 -6.14
N LYS A 66 -12.12 -4.04 -5.68
CA LYS A 66 -11.69 -2.73 -6.19
C LYS A 66 -10.22 -2.45 -5.88
N LEU A 67 -9.79 -2.70 -4.65
CA LEU A 67 -8.40 -2.50 -4.22
C LEU A 67 -7.43 -3.37 -5.03
N ILE A 68 -7.77 -4.64 -5.26
CA ILE A 68 -6.97 -5.55 -6.08
C ILE A 68 -6.86 -5.03 -7.52
N SER A 69 -7.92 -4.44 -8.09
CA SER A 69 -7.85 -3.79 -9.40
C SER A 69 -6.84 -2.63 -9.41
N TYR A 70 -6.87 -1.75 -8.40
CA TYR A 70 -5.91 -0.64 -8.30
C TYR A 70 -4.47 -1.11 -8.07
N ILE A 71 -4.29 -2.17 -7.27
CA ILE A 71 -2.99 -2.82 -7.06
C ILE A 71 -2.43 -3.32 -8.38
N GLY A 72 -3.24 -4.01 -9.20
CA GLY A 72 -2.81 -4.51 -10.51
C GLY A 72 -2.43 -3.39 -11.47
N GLU A 73 -3.15 -2.26 -11.45
CA GLU A 73 -2.80 -1.08 -12.23
C GLU A 73 -1.46 -0.47 -11.79
N VAL A 74 -1.24 -0.35 -10.47
CA VAL A 74 0.02 0.15 -9.92
C VAL A 74 1.18 -0.80 -10.23
N ASP A 75 0.99 -2.10 -10.06
CA ASP A 75 2.01 -3.11 -10.39
C ASP A 75 2.42 -3.04 -11.86
N PHE A 76 1.44 -2.95 -12.77
CA PHE A 76 1.70 -2.74 -14.19
C PHE A 76 2.50 -1.45 -14.46
N ARG A 77 2.12 -0.34 -13.83
CA ARG A 77 2.82 0.95 -13.96
C ARG A 77 4.24 0.90 -13.41
N LEU A 78 4.48 0.19 -12.30
CA LEU A 78 5.81 -0.04 -11.73
C LEU A 78 6.67 -0.87 -12.69
N ALA A 79 6.11 -1.92 -13.30
CA ALA A 79 6.81 -2.76 -14.28
C ALA A 79 7.22 -1.97 -15.54
N LEU A 80 6.49 -0.90 -15.89
CA LEU A 80 6.86 0.04 -16.96
C LEU A 80 7.95 1.04 -16.55
N GLY A 81 8.45 0.96 -15.30
CA GLY A 81 9.48 1.86 -14.78
C GLY A 81 8.94 3.21 -14.30
N LEU A 82 7.63 3.34 -14.04
CA LEU A 82 7.09 4.58 -13.47
C LEU A 82 7.49 4.74 -11.99
N HIS A 83 7.57 5.99 -11.55
CA HIS A 83 8.10 6.35 -10.23
C HIS A 83 7.28 5.72 -9.08
N PRO A 84 7.90 4.87 -8.24
CA PRO A 84 7.20 4.16 -7.18
C PRO A 84 6.49 5.06 -6.18
N ASP A 85 7.13 6.16 -5.74
CA ASP A 85 6.54 7.11 -4.80
C ASP A 85 5.18 7.65 -5.28
N VAL A 86 5.09 7.95 -6.58
CA VAL A 86 3.87 8.50 -7.20
C VAL A 86 2.80 7.43 -7.31
N GLN A 87 3.16 6.22 -7.74
CA GLN A 87 2.17 5.15 -7.94
C GLN A 87 1.63 4.58 -6.62
N LEU A 88 2.50 4.43 -5.62
CA LEU A 88 2.10 3.99 -4.28
C LEU A 88 1.31 5.10 -3.56
N GLY A 89 1.65 6.37 -3.77
CA GLY A 89 0.84 7.50 -3.33
C GLY A 89 -0.57 7.52 -3.95
N PHE A 90 -0.68 7.20 -5.24
CA PHE A 90 -1.97 7.00 -5.90
C PHE A 90 -2.78 5.88 -5.23
N LEU A 91 -2.16 4.74 -4.93
CA LEU A 91 -2.83 3.63 -4.24
C LEU A 91 -3.35 4.03 -2.85
N LEU A 92 -2.55 4.77 -2.07
CA LEU A 92 -2.98 5.29 -0.76
C LEU A 92 -4.21 6.21 -0.90
N ALA A 93 -4.27 7.02 -1.96
CA ALA A 93 -5.42 7.88 -2.20
C ALA A 93 -6.68 7.06 -2.55
N GLN A 94 -6.54 5.99 -3.33
CA GLN A 94 -7.66 5.08 -3.62
C GLN A 94 -8.15 4.35 -2.36
N ILE A 95 -7.23 3.94 -1.47
CA ILE A 95 -7.57 3.32 -0.19
C ILE A 95 -8.37 4.29 0.69
N LEU A 96 -7.95 5.56 0.76
CA LEU A 96 -8.66 6.60 1.50
C LEU A 96 -10.06 6.85 0.95
N GLU A 97 -10.20 6.94 -0.38
CA GLU A 97 -11.50 7.19 -1.01
C GLU A 97 -12.51 6.08 -0.65
N LEU A 98 -12.07 4.83 -0.65
CA LEU A 98 -12.92 3.70 -0.26
C LEU A 98 -13.30 3.73 1.23
N GLY A 99 -12.38 4.09 2.11
CA GLY A 99 -12.67 4.21 3.55
C GLY A 99 -13.55 5.42 3.90
N SER A 100 -13.46 6.49 3.12
CA SER A 100 -14.27 7.72 3.29
C SER A 100 -15.71 7.57 2.80
N ALA A 101 -16.00 6.55 1.98
CA ALA A 101 -17.33 6.28 1.43
C ALA A 101 -18.24 5.44 2.37
N ARG A 102 -17.81 5.21 3.63
CA ARG A 102 -18.54 4.47 4.65
C ARG A 102 -19.43 5.34 5.52
#